data_AF-A0A1H6Z6U2-F1
#
_entry.id   AF-A0A1H6Z6U2-F1
#
_cell.length_a   1.000
_cell.length_b   1.000
_cell.length_c   1.000
_cell.angle_alpha   90.00
_cell.angle_beta   90.00
_cell.angle_gamma   90.00
#
_symmetry.space_group_name_H-M   'P 1'
#
loop_
_entity.id
_entity.type
_entity.pdbx_description
1 polymer ?
#
loop_
_entity_poly.entity_id
_entity_poly.type
_entity_poly.pdbx_seq_one_letter_code
_entity_poly.pdbx_strand_id
1 'polypeptide(L)'
;MAKRIVSYGVPFLLAGLVLVQSVSLSLIQLDFMWNRETIAALFCINLDKPEMNCAGSCELGRRLEKAADTEQPHDLRLVESISSVFVLATAYVFPARFGFKMPDQRPAAYTVSGSGQVFPAGIFHPPRL
;
A
#
# COMPACT_ATOMS: atom_id res chain seq x y z
N MET A 1 30.32 17.17 5.83
CA MET A 1 28.85 17.21 5.66
C MET A 1 28.41 17.05 4.21
N ALA A 2 28.98 17.80 3.26
CA ALA A 2 28.65 17.70 1.84
C ALA A 2 28.73 16.26 1.26
N LYS A 3 29.77 15.48 1.60
CA LYS A 3 29.89 14.07 1.15
C LYS A 3 28.72 13.16 1.57
N ARG A 4 28.14 13.38 2.75
CA ARG A 4 26.99 12.59 3.25
C ARG A 4 25.69 13.03 2.60
N ILE A 5 25.49 14.34 2.41
CA ILE A 5 24.33 14.90 1.73
C ILE A 5 24.28 14.43 0.27
N VAL A 6 25.42 14.41 -0.42
CA VAL A 6 25.50 13.90 -1.80
C VAL A 6 25.28 12.38 -1.84
N SER A 7 25.87 11.61 -0.90
CA SER A 7 25.76 10.15 -0.90
C SER A 7 24.35 9.62 -0.65
N TYR A 8 23.53 10.33 0.14
CA TYR A 8 22.14 9.91 0.41
C TYR A 8 21.12 10.72 -0.40
N GLY A 9 21.37 12.00 -0.66
CA GLY A 9 20.44 12.86 -1.41
C GLY A 9 20.26 12.42 -2.86
N VAL A 10 21.33 11.97 -3.53
CA VAL A 10 21.27 11.49 -4.92
C VAL A 10 20.38 10.25 -5.07
N PRO A 11 20.54 9.15 -4.30
CA PRO A 11 19.67 8.00 -4.44
C PRO A 11 18.22 8.30 -4.03
N PHE A 12 17.97 9.13 -3.01
CA PHE A 12 16.60 9.56 -2.66
C PHE A 12 15.94 10.38 -3.77
N LEU A 13 16.69 11.28 -4.40
CA LEU A 13 16.20 12.07 -5.53
C LEU A 13 15.90 11.17 -6.73
N LEU A 14 16.80 10.24 -7.08
CA LEU A 14 16.58 9.29 -8.17
C LEU A 14 15.37 8.39 -7.89
N ALA A 15 15.24 7.87 -6.67
CA ALA A 15 14.07 7.08 -6.27
C ALA A 15 12.78 7.91 -6.39
N GLY A 16 12.80 9.18 -5.96
CA GLY A 16 11.68 10.10 -6.11
C GLY A 16 11.29 10.31 -7.58
N LEU A 17 12.25 10.52 -8.48
CA LEU A 17 11.98 10.68 -9.91
C LEU A 17 11.35 9.44 -10.54
N VAL A 18 11.83 8.24 -10.18
CA VAL A 18 11.25 6.97 -10.66
C VAL A 18 9.82 6.80 -10.16
N LEU A 19 9.54 7.14 -8.90
CA LEU A 19 8.19 7.08 -8.33
C LEU A 19 7.24 8.11 -8.96
N VAL A 20 7.74 9.29 -9.35
CA VAL A 20 6.92 10.29 -10.03
C VAL A 20 6.46 9.79 -11.40
N GLN A 21 7.32 9.04 -12.12
CA GLN A 21 6.95 8.46 -13.42
C GLN A 21 5.88 7.35 -13.31
N SER A 22 5.79 6.64 -12.19
CA SER A 22 4.80 5.56 -12.04
C SER A 22 3.40 6.01 -11.65
N VAL A 23 3.21 7.28 -11.24
CA VAL A 23 1.93 7.79 -10.70
C VAL A 23 1.25 8.77 -11.66
N SER A 24 1.86 9.09 -12.82
CA SER A 24 1.35 10.05 -13.83
C SER A 24 -0.14 9.84 -14.18
N LEU A 25 -0.53 8.63 -14.57
CA LEU A 25 -1.92 8.27 -14.90
C LEU A 25 -2.85 8.32 -13.69
N SER A 26 -2.38 7.92 -12.52
CA SER A 26 -3.16 7.96 -11.28
C SER A 26 -3.46 9.40 -10.86
N LEU A 27 -2.55 10.34 -11.09
CA LEU A 27 -2.80 11.76 -10.84
C LEU A 27 -3.91 12.32 -11.74
N ILE A 28 -3.96 11.92 -13.02
CA ILE A 28 -5.03 12.33 -13.95
C ILE A 28 -6.40 11.84 -13.46
N GLN A 29 -6.46 10.59 -12.99
CA GLN A 29 -7.69 10.04 -12.43
C GLN A 29 -8.10 10.74 -11.13
N LEU A 30 -7.15 11.03 -10.24
CA LEU A 30 -7.41 11.76 -9.00
C LEU A 30 -7.93 13.18 -9.25
N ASP A 31 -7.29 13.92 -10.16
CA ASP A 31 -7.77 15.25 -10.57
C ASP A 31 -9.18 15.18 -11.15
N PHE A 32 -9.45 14.19 -12.01
CA PHE A 32 -10.78 13.98 -12.56
C PHE A 32 -11.81 13.70 -11.46
N MET A 33 -11.49 12.84 -10.48
CA MET A 33 -12.41 12.53 -9.39
C MET A 33 -12.71 13.76 -8.53
N TRP A 34 -11.69 14.56 -8.24
CA TRP A 34 -11.83 15.78 -7.45
C TRP A 34 -12.67 16.85 -8.16
N ASN A 35 -12.47 17.00 -9.46
CA ASN A 35 -13.09 18.05 -10.28
C ASN A 35 -14.22 17.55 -11.18
N ARG A 36 -14.77 16.36 -10.90
CA ARG A 36 -15.66 15.62 -11.83
C ARG A 36 -16.85 16.45 -12.30
N GLU A 37 -17.50 17.16 -11.40
CA GLU A 37 -18.69 17.97 -11.72
C GLU A 37 -18.36 19.09 -12.71
N THR A 38 -17.28 19.84 -12.45
CA THR A 38 -16.82 20.90 -13.34
C THR A 38 -16.39 20.36 -14.70
N ILE A 39 -15.73 19.19 -14.72
CA ILE A 39 -15.29 18.55 -15.96
C ILE A 39 -16.49 18.09 -16.78
N ALA A 40 -17.48 17.48 -16.13
CA ALA A 40 -18.71 17.06 -16.78
C ALA A 40 -19.51 18.24 -17.32
N ALA A 41 -19.58 19.35 -16.59
CA ALA A 41 -20.33 20.53 -17.02
C ALA A 41 -19.68 21.28 -18.20
N LEU A 42 -18.35 21.34 -18.25
CA LEU A 42 -17.61 22.16 -19.22
C LEU A 42 -17.06 21.39 -20.43
N PHE A 43 -16.72 20.11 -20.27
CA PHE A 43 -15.96 19.35 -21.28
C PHE A 43 -16.63 18.05 -21.75
N CYS A 44 -17.71 17.60 -21.09
CA CYS A 44 -18.41 16.41 -21.57
C CYS A 44 -19.06 16.70 -22.94
N ILE A 45 -18.98 15.76 -23.88
CA ILE A 45 -19.61 15.91 -25.20
C ILE A 45 -21.02 15.33 -25.26
N ASN A 46 -21.41 14.55 -24.25
CA ASN A 46 -22.69 13.84 -24.16
C ASN A 46 -23.62 14.49 -23.12
N LEU A 47 -23.60 15.83 -22.94
CA LEU A 47 -24.53 16.51 -22.03
C LEU A 47 -25.98 16.37 -22.48
N ASP A 48 -26.20 16.23 -23.79
CA ASP A 48 -27.49 16.08 -24.46
C ASP A 48 -28.08 14.66 -24.33
N LYS A 49 -27.29 13.69 -23.85
CA LYS A 49 -27.66 12.26 -23.76
C LYS A 49 -27.57 11.73 -22.32
N PRO A 50 -28.47 12.15 -21.43
CA PRO A 50 -28.45 11.75 -20.03
C PRO A 50 -28.60 10.22 -19.85
N GLU A 51 -29.24 9.53 -20.78
CA GLU A 51 -29.40 8.06 -20.76
C GLU A 51 -28.07 7.30 -20.77
N MET A 52 -26.98 7.94 -21.22
CA MET A 52 -25.65 7.33 -21.30
C MET A 52 -24.88 7.37 -19.97
N ASN A 53 -25.37 8.10 -18.95
CA ASN A 53 -24.72 8.25 -17.64
C ASN A 53 -23.21 8.59 -17.73
N CYS A 54 -22.80 9.38 -18.72
CA CYS A 54 -21.38 9.63 -19.01
C CYS A 54 -20.68 10.39 -17.87
N ALA A 55 -21.27 11.49 -17.38
CA ALA A 55 -20.76 12.27 -16.26
C ALA A 55 -19.25 12.59 -16.37
N GLY A 56 -18.80 13.00 -17.56
CA GLY A 56 -17.42 13.38 -17.86
C GLY A 56 -16.48 12.22 -18.23
N SER A 57 -16.95 10.96 -18.24
CA SER A 57 -16.10 9.79 -18.54
C SER A 57 -15.46 9.83 -19.93
N CYS A 58 -16.10 10.48 -20.91
CA CYS A 58 -15.53 10.67 -22.25
C CYS A 58 -14.25 11.51 -22.22
N GLU A 59 -14.23 12.56 -21.42
CA GLU A 59 -13.08 13.45 -21.28
C GLU A 59 -11.97 12.78 -20.48
N LEU A 60 -12.31 12.01 -19.45
CA LEU A 60 -11.33 11.18 -18.73
C LEU A 60 -10.63 10.21 -19.68
N GLY A 61 -11.40 9.47 -20.50
CA GLY A 61 -10.84 8.53 -21.48
C GLY A 61 -9.86 9.22 -22.44
N ARG A 62 -10.25 10.38 -22.98
CA ARG A 62 -9.40 11.18 -23.88
C ARG A 62 -8.09 11.63 -23.22
N ARG A 63 -8.14 12.07 -21.96
CA ARG A 63 -6.94 12.48 -21.21
C ARG A 63 -5.99 11.30 -20.95
N LEU A 64 -6.54 10.13 -20.63
CA LEU A 64 -5.75 8.92 -20.39
C LEU A 64 -5.10 8.40 -21.68
N GLU A 65 -5.82 8.39 -22.80
CA GLU A 65 -5.29 7.98 -24.10
C GLU A 65 -4.13 8.89 -24.54
N LYS A 66 -4.32 10.20 -24.44
CA LYS A 66 -3.27 11.18 -24.74
C LYS A 66 -2.03 11.02 -23.86
N ALA A 67 -2.22 10.72 -22.57
CA ALA A 67 -1.11 10.47 -21.65
C ALA A 67 -0.39 9.16 -22.00
N ALA A 68 -1.12 8.08 -22.30
CA ALA A 68 -0.55 6.80 -22.68
C ALA A 68 0.30 6.88 -23.96
N ASP A 69 -0.15 7.64 -24.97
CA ASP A 69 0.61 7.86 -26.21
C ASP A 69 1.87 8.71 -25.99
N THR A 70 1.94 9.49 -24.90
CA THR A 70 3.13 10.30 -24.57
C THR A 70 4.16 9.50 -23.77
N GLU A 71 3.74 8.51 -22.99
CA GLU A 71 4.63 7.74 -22.11
C GLU A 71 5.16 6.43 -22.72
N GLN A 72 4.58 5.92 -23.82
CA GLN A 72 5.07 4.72 -24.51
C GLN A 72 5.63 5.04 -25.90
N PRO A 73 6.93 4.78 -26.20
CA PRO A 73 7.33 4.53 -27.58
C PRO A 73 6.51 3.34 -28.09
N HIS A 74 5.93 3.48 -29.29
CA HIS A 74 4.98 2.54 -29.90
C HIS A 74 5.41 1.05 -29.89
N ASP A 75 6.70 0.74 -29.70
CA ASP A 75 7.23 -0.62 -29.59
C ASP A 75 6.98 -1.32 -28.24
N LEU A 76 6.59 -0.62 -27.17
CA LEU A 76 6.35 -1.21 -25.84
C LEU A 76 4.90 -1.66 -25.59
N ARG A 77 3.97 -1.39 -26.52
CA ARG A 77 2.56 -1.82 -26.43
C ARG A 77 2.38 -3.35 -26.36
N LEU A 78 3.40 -4.14 -26.74
CA LEU A 78 3.33 -5.61 -26.64
C LEU A 78 3.40 -6.13 -25.18
N VAL A 79 3.87 -5.30 -24.24
CA VAL A 79 4.03 -5.65 -22.82
C VAL A 79 2.71 -5.53 -22.04
N GLU A 80 1.62 -5.05 -22.65
CA GLU A 80 0.30 -5.02 -22.00
C GLU A 80 -0.31 -6.43 -21.85
N SER A 81 0.21 -7.43 -22.57
CA SER A 81 -0.19 -8.85 -22.40
C SER A 81 0.66 -9.64 -21.39
N ILE A 82 1.65 -9.02 -20.76
CA ILE A 82 2.38 -9.66 -19.66
C ILE A 82 1.58 -9.39 -18.39
N SER A 83 0.66 -10.31 -18.10
CA SER A 83 0.12 -10.53 -16.76
C SER A 83 1.21 -10.25 -15.74
N SER A 84 1.05 -9.16 -14.98
CA SER A 84 1.92 -8.79 -13.89
C SER A 84 1.73 -9.78 -12.76
N VAL A 85 2.22 -11.00 -12.96
CA VAL A 85 2.49 -11.95 -11.88
C VAL A 85 3.63 -11.33 -11.10
N PHE A 86 3.28 -10.51 -10.12
CA PHE A 86 4.16 -10.09 -9.07
C PHE A 86 4.58 -11.35 -8.32
N VAL A 87 5.66 -11.99 -8.78
CA VAL A 87 6.32 -13.03 -8.02
C VAL A 87 6.82 -12.32 -6.77
N LEU A 88 6.16 -12.59 -5.63
CA LEU A 88 6.59 -12.10 -4.32
C LEU A 88 8.07 -12.47 -4.17
N ALA A 89 8.95 -11.52 -4.47
CA ALA A 89 10.35 -11.61 -4.13
C ALA A 89 10.37 -11.59 -2.61
N THR A 90 10.57 -12.79 -2.05
CA THR A 90 10.84 -13.11 -0.64
C THR A 90 10.62 -11.94 0.30
N ALA A 91 9.53 -11.97 1.06
CA ALA A 91 9.29 -11.01 2.13
C ALA A 91 10.54 -10.90 3.01
N TYR A 92 11.26 -9.78 2.89
CA TYR A 92 12.29 -9.41 3.85
C TYR A 92 11.57 -9.06 5.15
N VAL A 93 11.36 -10.08 5.99
CA VAL A 93 10.87 -9.88 7.35
C VAL A 93 12.01 -9.21 8.09
N PHE A 94 11.91 -7.90 8.31
CA PHE A 94 12.77 -7.21 9.26
C PHE A 94 12.43 -7.78 10.64
N PRO A 95 13.35 -8.47 11.34
CA PRO A 95 13.08 -8.90 12.71
C PRO A 95 13.16 -7.64 13.58
N ALA A 96 12.06 -6.89 13.62
CA ALA A 96 11.86 -5.86 14.62
C ALA A 96 11.79 -6.59 15.96
N ARG A 97 12.93 -6.75 16.63
CA ARG A 97 12.97 -7.14 18.02
C ARG A 97 12.39 -5.98 18.81
N PHE A 98 11.07 -5.95 18.95
CA PHE A 98 10.40 -5.18 19.98
C PHE A 98 10.81 -5.78 21.32
N GLY A 99 11.92 -5.30 21.84
CA GLY A 99 12.32 -5.53 23.21
C GLY A 99 11.38 -4.73 24.10
N PHE A 100 10.28 -5.32 24.53
CA PHE A 100 9.64 -4.85 25.74
C PHE A 100 10.66 -5.07 26.86
N LYS A 101 11.21 -3.97 27.42
CA LYS A 101 11.78 -4.07 28.76
C LYS A 101 10.60 -4.38 29.66
N MET A 102 10.37 -5.65 29.97
CA MET A 102 9.53 -5.98 31.10
C MET A 102 10.09 -5.15 32.28
N PRO A 103 9.25 -4.41 33.01
CA PRO A 103 9.69 -3.93 34.30
C PRO A 103 10.21 -5.15 35.05
N ASP A 104 11.36 -5.01 35.71
CA ASP A 104 11.93 -6.03 36.59
C ASP A 104 10.87 -6.38 37.64
N GLN A 105 9.97 -7.30 37.30
CA GLN A 105 9.06 -7.91 38.23
C GLN A 105 9.93 -8.85 39.04
N ARG A 106 10.71 -8.27 39.95
CA ARG A 106 11.13 -9.00 41.13
C ARG A 106 9.83 -9.51 41.71
N PRO A 107 9.59 -10.83 41.75
CA PRO A 107 8.49 -11.30 42.56
C PRO A 107 8.76 -10.72 43.94
N ALA A 108 7.87 -9.87 44.43
CA ALA A 108 7.85 -9.54 45.84
C ALA A 108 7.75 -10.90 46.51
N ALA A 109 8.86 -11.38 47.04
CA ALA A 109 8.94 -12.68 47.68
C ALA A 109 8.13 -12.56 48.97
N TYR A 110 6.82 -12.71 48.85
CA TYR A 110 5.99 -12.97 50.00
C TYR A 110 6.28 -14.44 50.35
N THR A 111 6.92 -14.66 51.48
CA THR A 111 7.11 -15.99 52.01
C THR A 111 5.74 -16.52 52.41
N VAL A 112 5.04 -17.24 51.51
CA VAL A 112 4.02 -18.18 51.99
C VAL A 112 4.78 -19.28 52.69
N SER A 113 4.72 -19.25 54.02
CA SER A 113 5.08 -20.38 54.86
C SER A 113 4.07 -21.49 54.59
N GLY A 114 4.26 -22.20 53.48
CA GLY A 114 3.43 -23.31 53.06
C GLY A 114 3.93 -24.58 53.72
N SER A 115 3.37 -24.90 54.88
CA SER A 115 3.40 -26.25 55.42
C SER A 115 2.67 -27.18 54.44
N GLY A 116 3.42 -28.10 53.83
CA GLY A 116 2.94 -29.45 53.53
C GLY A 116 2.26 -29.69 52.19
N GLN A 117 2.93 -30.57 51.43
CA GLN A 117 2.33 -31.61 50.57
C GLN A 117 1.82 -31.17 49.20
N VAL A 118 2.77 -31.18 48.26
CA VAL A 118 2.55 -31.55 46.86
C VAL A 118 2.06 -33.00 46.83
N PHE A 119 0.94 -33.32 46.18
CA PHE A 119 0.85 -34.49 45.27
C PHE A 119 -0.31 -34.31 44.28
N PRO A 120 -0.07 -34.53 42.97
CA PRO A 120 -1.04 -34.33 41.89
C PRO A 120 -1.71 -35.64 41.51
N ALA A 121 -3.01 -35.65 41.21
CA ALA A 121 -3.61 -36.74 40.44
C ALA A 121 -5.01 -36.35 39.95
N GLY A 122 -5.07 -35.75 38.77
CA GLY A 122 -6.35 -35.54 38.09
C GLY A 122 -6.14 -34.93 36.72
N ILE A 123 -5.80 -35.76 35.72
CA ILE A 123 -5.89 -35.34 34.32
C ILE A 123 -7.38 -35.30 33.99
N PHE A 124 -7.97 -34.11 34.10
CA PHE A 124 -9.38 -33.89 33.82
C PHE A 124 -9.63 -34.04 32.30
N HIS A 125 -10.52 -34.94 31.90
CA HIS A 125 -10.97 -35.11 30.52
C HIS A 125 -12.44 -34.70 30.41
N PRO A 126 -12.82 -33.80 29.49
CA PRO A 126 -14.22 -33.39 29.33
C PRO A 126 -15.08 -34.45 28.62
N PRO A 127 -16.38 -34.54 28.93
CA PRO A 127 -17.32 -35.47 28.30
C PRO A 127 -17.55 -35.10 26.82
N ARG A 128 -17.65 -36.14 25.98
CA ARG A 128 -17.96 -36.01 24.55
C ARG A 128 -19.46 -35.78 24.37
N LEU A 129 -19.81 -34.75 23.62
CA LEU A 129 -21.10 -34.58 22.96
C LEU A 129 -20.84 -34.56 21.45
#